data_AF-A0A5N8URS4-F1
#
_entry.id   AF-A0A5N8URS4-F1
#
_cell.length_a   1.000
_cell.length_b   1.000
_cell.length_c   1.000
_cell.angle_alpha   90.00
_cell.angle_beta   90.00
_cell.angle_gamma   90.00
#
_symmetry.space_group_name_H-M   'P 1'
#
loop_
_entity.id
_entity.type
_entity.pdbx_description
1 polymer ?
#
loop_
_entity_poly.entity_id
_entity_poly.type
_entity_poly.pdbx_seq_one_letter_code
_entity_poly.pdbx_strand_id
1 'polypeptide(L)'
;MFEKKSIPALAAACVLLGLFLLTTAMNRFTALDVGYFSKQLAAIGLPDFPWLSALLGVMQLIVVAALIFPRHKLSHAVLYLYSLIALIPMLMLFTHPVWIDSLGGFPAIGAGQGLIKYLAIVGVSVFIASHYAGHQKLNRLSLKVIWAGVVLVMLWIGGMKFTQFEADGIERLMATSPLFSWIYDFFSVLHGSYFIGVVELLAVFGLIIGSKYAWARTLGLAVAALTFLATQTFIISLPAYEMSQGVPLLTGSGQFIVKDLVLLAGCILLLTTTNRSEAE
;
A
#
# COMPACT_ATOMS: atom_id res chain seq x y z
N MET A 1 20.47 -19.57 17.61
CA MET A 1 19.92 -18.82 18.76
C MET A 1 18.87 -17.85 18.22
N PHE A 2 17.58 -18.15 18.42
CA PHE A 2 16.47 -17.38 17.84
C PHE A 2 16.45 -15.96 18.43
N GLU A 3 16.70 -14.97 17.59
CA GLU A 3 16.82 -13.57 17.97
C GLU A 3 15.45 -12.95 18.35
N LYS A 4 15.15 -12.99 19.64
CA LYS A 4 13.89 -12.69 20.33
C LYS A 4 13.39 -11.22 20.28
N LYS A 5 13.75 -10.37 19.30
CA LYS A 5 13.54 -8.90 19.39
C LYS A 5 12.82 -8.19 18.23
N SER A 6 12.08 -8.87 17.34
CA SER A 6 11.20 -8.20 16.35
C SER A 6 9.71 -8.58 16.45
N ILE A 7 9.29 -9.19 17.56
CA ILE A 7 7.92 -9.69 17.75
C ILE A 7 6.86 -8.58 17.62
N PRO A 8 7.03 -7.37 18.19
CA PRO A 8 6.03 -6.30 18.07
C PRO A 8 5.86 -5.79 16.64
N ALA A 9 6.96 -5.61 15.89
CA ALA A 9 6.93 -5.16 14.51
C ALA A 9 6.27 -6.18 13.58
N LEU A 10 6.57 -7.47 13.79
CA LEU A 10 5.95 -8.55 13.04
C LEU A 10 4.45 -8.66 13.35
N ALA A 11 4.06 -8.54 14.62
CA ALA A 11 2.66 -8.51 15.02
C ALA A 11 1.92 -7.31 14.40
N ALA A 12 2.51 -6.12 14.43
CA ALA A 12 1.98 -4.93 13.77
C ALA A 12 1.80 -5.15 12.26
N ALA A 13 2.78 -5.77 11.59
CA ALA A 13 2.68 -6.08 10.17
C ALA A 13 1.54 -7.07 9.86
N CYS A 14 1.36 -8.12 10.69
CA CYS A 14 0.23 -9.03 10.56
C CYS A 14 -1.11 -8.31 10.73
N VAL A 15 -1.23 -7.43 11.73
CA VAL A 15 -2.45 -6.65 11.99
C VAL A 15 -2.76 -5.72 10.83
N LEU A 16 -1.79 -4.92 10.38
CA LEU A 16 -1.97 -3.95 9.30
C LEU A 16 -2.31 -4.62 7.96
N LEU A 17 -1.63 -5.71 7.62
CA LEU A 17 -1.97 -6.52 6.43
C LEU A 17 -3.37 -7.14 6.57
N GLY A 18 -3.70 -7.67 7.75
CA GLY A 18 -5.01 -8.25 8.05
C GLY A 18 -6.15 -7.24 7.94
N LEU A 19 -5.96 -6.02 8.46
CA LEU A 19 -6.94 -4.93 8.36
C LEU A 19 -7.18 -4.52 6.91
N PHE A 20 -6.12 -4.34 6.12
CA PHE A 20 -6.23 -4.08 4.69
C PHE A 20 -7.03 -5.17 3.97
N LEU A 21 -6.70 -6.44 4.21
CA LEU A 21 -7.36 -7.57 3.56
C LEU A 21 -8.83 -7.70 3.98
N LEU A 22 -9.11 -7.59 5.28
CA LEU A 22 -10.46 -7.72 5.81
C LEU A 22 -11.39 -6.64 5.28
N THR A 23 -10.94 -5.37 5.32
CA THR A 23 -11.74 -4.23 4.89
C THR A 23 -11.99 -4.24 3.38
N THR A 24 -11.01 -4.68 2.57
CA THR A 24 -11.20 -4.79 1.12
C THR A 24 -11.94 -6.07 0.69
N ALA A 25 -11.92 -7.13 1.49
CA ALA A 25 -12.64 -8.38 1.21
C ALA A 25 -14.15 -8.17 1.19
N MET A 26 -14.69 -7.32 2.07
CA MET A 26 -16.14 -7.07 2.12
C MET A 26 -16.68 -6.50 0.81
N ASN A 27 -15.92 -5.60 0.16
CA ASN A 27 -16.27 -5.06 -1.15
C ASN A 27 -16.39 -6.13 -2.24
N ARG A 28 -15.61 -7.22 -2.15
CA ARG A 28 -15.58 -8.29 -3.16
C ARG A 28 -16.87 -9.09 -3.28
N PHE A 29 -17.76 -8.99 -2.29
CA PHE A 29 -19.05 -9.67 -2.28
C PHE A 29 -20.20 -8.80 -2.82
N THR A 30 -19.88 -7.63 -3.41
CA THR A 30 -20.87 -6.68 -3.92
C THR A 30 -21.03 -6.76 -5.44
N ALA A 31 -22.22 -6.44 -5.94
CA ALA A 31 -22.49 -6.36 -7.39
C ALA A 31 -21.66 -5.27 -8.09
N LEU A 32 -21.32 -4.20 -7.37
CA LEU A 32 -20.44 -3.13 -7.86
C LEU A 32 -19.05 -3.67 -8.22
N ASP A 33 -18.49 -4.52 -7.36
CA ASP A 33 -17.15 -5.08 -7.55
C ASP A 33 -17.13 -6.16 -8.63
N VAL A 34 -18.21 -6.96 -8.73
CA VAL A 34 -18.43 -7.87 -9.88
C VAL A 34 -18.39 -7.08 -11.18
N GLY A 35 -19.17 -6.00 -11.29
CA GLY A 35 -19.19 -5.16 -12.48
C GLY A 35 -17.86 -4.48 -12.78
N TYR A 36 -17.05 -4.15 -11.75
CA TYR A 36 -15.69 -3.67 -11.94
C TYR A 36 -14.82 -4.73 -12.62
N PHE A 37 -14.79 -5.96 -12.12
CA PHE A 37 -13.98 -7.04 -12.71
C PHE A 37 -14.44 -7.42 -14.11
N SER A 38 -15.76 -7.47 -14.38
CA SER A 38 -16.27 -7.72 -15.73
C SER A 38 -15.74 -6.70 -16.74
N LYS A 39 -15.66 -5.41 -16.35
CA LYS A 39 -15.07 -4.36 -17.19
C LYS A 39 -13.56 -4.55 -17.39
N GLN A 40 -12.81 -4.89 -16.35
CA GLN A 40 -11.36 -5.13 -16.46
C GLN A 40 -11.06 -6.34 -17.36
N LEU A 41 -11.82 -7.43 -17.24
CA LEU A 41 -11.66 -8.63 -18.08
C LEU A 41 -12.00 -8.33 -19.55
N ALA A 42 -13.10 -7.62 -19.79
CA ALA A 42 -13.50 -7.22 -21.14
C ALA A 42 -12.43 -6.33 -21.81
N ALA A 43 -11.76 -5.45 -21.07
CA ALA A 43 -10.71 -4.57 -21.58
C ALA A 43 -9.49 -5.34 -22.15
N ILE A 44 -9.28 -6.58 -21.72
CA ILE A 44 -8.20 -7.46 -22.19
C ILE A 44 -8.71 -8.65 -23.00
N GLY A 45 -9.97 -8.62 -23.44
CA GLY A 45 -10.57 -9.66 -24.29
C GLY A 45 -10.83 -11.00 -23.60
N LEU A 46 -10.92 -11.02 -22.26
CA LEU A 46 -11.26 -12.22 -21.49
C LEU A 46 -12.78 -12.33 -21.26
N PRO A 47 -13.31 -13.56 -21.13
CA PRO A 47 -14.71 -13.77 -20.81
C PRO A 47 -15.03 -13.28 -19.39
N ASP A 48 -16.30 -12.96 -19.18
CA ASP A 48 -16.78 -12.55 -17.87
C ASP A 48 -16.80 -13.72 -16.87
N PHE A 49 -16.36 -13.46 -15.65
CA PHE A 49 -16.33 -14.43 -14.56
C PHE A 49 -17.05 -13.84 -13.34
N PRO A 50 -18.39 -13.98 -13.24
CA PRO A 50 -19.17 -13.36 -12.17
C PRO A 50 -18.74 -13.79 -10.75
N TRP A 51 -18.15 -14.98 -10.62
CA TRP A 51 -17.65 -15.55 -9.37
C TRP A 51 -16.24 -15.09 -8.99
N LEU A 52 -15.50 -14.42 -9.90
CA LEU A 52 -14.09 -14.07 -9.69
C LEU A 52 -13.93 -13.12 -8.50
N SER A 53 -14.78 -12.10 -8.42
CA SER A 53 -14.76 -11.13 -7.31
C SER A 53 -14.93 -11.85 -5.96
N ALA A 54 -15.98 -12.66 -5.82
CA ALA A 54 -16.26 -13.41 -4.59
C ALA A 54 -15.13 -14.39 -4.25
N LEU A 55 -14.54 -15.07 -5.25
CA LEU A 55 -13.38 -15.94 -5.04
C LEU A 55 -12.20 -15.17 -4.44
N LEU A 56 -11.86 -13.99 -5.00
CA LEU A 56 -10.81 -13.14 -4.46
C LEU A 56 -11.13 -12.69 -3.02
N GLY A 57 -12.40 -12.35 -2.74
CA GLY A 57 -12.86 -12.03 -1.37
C GLY A 57 -12.64 -13.18 -0.38
N VAL A 58 -13.04 -14.40 -0.75
CA VAL A 58 -12.81 -15.60 0.07
C VAL A 58 -11.32 -15.84 0.29
N MET A 59 -10.51 -15.70 -0.76
CA MET A 59 -9.05 -15.82 -0.64
C MET A 59 -8.47 -14.79 0.33
N GLN A 60 -8.91 -13.53 0.28
CA GLN A 60 -8.48 -12.50 1.24
C GLN A 60 -8.84 -12.90 2.68
N LEU A 61 -10.05 -13.42 2.92
CA LEU A 61 -10.47 -13.89 4.25
C LEU A 61 -9.66 -15.10 4.75
N ILE A 62 -9.30 -16.03 3.86
CA ILE A 62 -8.41 -17.15 4.19
C ILE A 62 -7.02 -16.62 4.60
N VAL A 63 -6.51 -15.59 3.92
CA VAL A 63 -5.23 -14.96 4.29
C VAL A 63 -5.34 -14.24 5.64
N VAL A 64 -6.47 -13.57 5.93
CA VAL A 64 -6.72 -12.99 7.26
C VAL A 64 -6.68 -14.08 8.35
N ALA A 65 -7.34 -15.22 8.13
CA ALA A 65 -7.28 -16.35 9.06
C ALA A 65 -5.85 -16.90 9.23
N ALA A 66 -5.08 -17.00 8.13
CA ALA A 66 -3.67 -17.40 8.16
C ALA A 66 -2.80 -16.43 8.99
N LEU A 67 -3.10 -15.12 8.95
CA LEU A 67 -2.38 -14.10 9.73
C LEU A 67 -2.66 -14.16 11.24
N ILE A 68 -3.80 -14.72 11.66
CA ILE A 68 -4.11 -14.98 13.07
C ILE A 68 -3.24 -16.14 13.60
N PHE A 69 -2.97 -17.14 12.75
CA PHE A 69 -2.16 -18.31 13.10
C PHE A 69 -0.89 -18.42 12.25
N PRO A 70 0.01 -17.43 12.28
CA PRO A 70 1.06 -17.29 11.27
C PRO A 70 2.19 -18.31 11.44
N ARG A 71 2.23 -19.04 12.57
CA ARG A 71 3.19 -20.14 12.82
C ARG A 71 2.84 -21.44 12.10
N HIS A 72 1.60 -21.59 11.61
CA HIS A 72 1.15 -22.82 11.00
C HIS A 72 1.67 -22.96 9.57
N LYS A 73 2.10 -24.16 9.16
CA LYS A 73 2.68 -24.39 7.82
C LYS A 73 1.71 -24.02 6.69
N LEU A 74 0.41 -24.28 6.87
CA LEU A 74 -0.62 -23.88 5.91
C LEU A 74 -0.70 -22.35 5.76
N SER A 75 -0.54 -21.60 6.86
CA SER A 75 -0.54 -20.13 6.82
C SER A 75 0.60 -19.59 5.98
N HIS A 76 1.79 -20.21 6.04
CA HIS A 76 2.90 -19.85 5.17
C HIS A 76 2.55 -20.06 3.69
N ALA A 77 1.98 -21.22 3.35
CA ALA A 77 1.59 -21.56 1.98
C ALA A 77 0.53 -20.59 1.44
N VAL A 78 -0.49 -20.28 2.24
CA VAL A 78 -1.53 -19.29 1.91
C VAL A 78 -0.94 -17.92 1.65
N LEU A 79 -0.02 -17.44 2.51
CA LEU A 79 0.63 -16.14 2.33
C LEU A 79 1.51 -16.09 1.08
N TYR A 80 2.25 -17.15 0.77
CA TYR A 80 3.03 -17.23 -0.46
C TYR A 80 2.11 -17.23 -1.70
N LEU A 81 1.04 -18.02 -1.69
CA LEU A 81 0.07 -18.03 -2.80
C LEU A 81 -0.57 -16.64 -2.99
N TYR A 82 -0.98 -16.00 -1.90
CA TYR A 82 -1.51 -14.65 -1.93
C TYR A 82 -0.49 -13.66 -2.51
N SER A 83 0.79 -13.76 -2.13
CA SER A 83 1.83 -12.89 -2.67
C SER A 83 2.02 -13.06 -4.19
N LEU A 84 1.85 -14.27 -4.73
CA LEU A 84 1.89 -14.49 -6.18
C LEU A 84 0.69 -13.85 -6.88
N ILE A 85 -0.51 -14.01 -6.32
CA ILE A 85 -1.75 -13.42 -6.86
C ILE A 85 -1.72 -11.89 -6.77
N ALA A 86 -1.14 -11.34 -5.71
CA ALA A 86 -0.96 -9.91 -5.52
C ALA A 86 -0.05 -9.26 -6.58
N LEU A 87 0.71 -10.04 -7.37
CA LEU A 87 1.44 -9.51 -8.53
C LEU A 87 0.55 -9.30 -9.75
N ILE A 88 -0.60 -9.98 -9.85
CA ILE A 88 -1.49 -9.88 -11.01
C ILE A 88 -1.99 -8.44 -11.24
N PRO A 89 -2.46 -7.69 -10.21
CA PRO A 89 -2.83 -6.28 -10.39
C PRO A 89 -1.69 -5.41 -10.92
N MET A 90 -0.42 -5.73 -10.63
CA MET A 90 0.70 -4.95 -11.18
C MET A 90 0.83 -5.12 -12.70
N LEU A 91 0.43 -6.26 -13.26
CA LEU A 91 0.40 -6.46 -14.71
C LEU A 91 -0.59 -5.51 -15.40
N MET A 92 -1.59 -5.01 -14.66
CA MET A 92 -2.54 -4.02 -15.18
C MET A 92 -1.88 -2.68 -15.53
N LEU A 93 -0.67 -2.40 -15.03
CA LEU A 93 0.12 -1.22 -15.47
C LEU A 93 0.47 -1.27 -16.96
N PHE A 94 0.50 -2.45 -17.56
CA PHE A 94 0.87 -2.65 -18.97
C PHE A 94 -0.32 -2.96 -19.88
N THR A 95 -1.46 -3.34 -19.30
CA THR A 95 -2.63 -3.79 -20.07
C THR A 95 -3.80 -2.83 -20.01
N HIS A 96 -3.83 -1.90 -19.05
CA HIS A 96 -4.91 -0.94 -18.87
C HIS A 96 -4.41 0.51 -19.04
N PRO A 97 -5.28 1.45 -19.45
CA PRO A 97 -4.93 2.87 -19.57
C PRO A 97 -4.76 3.49 -18.17
N VAL A 98 -3.57 3.32 -17.61
CA VAL A 98 -3.18 3.86 -16.30
C VAL A 98 -2.43 5.19 -16.40
N TRP A 99 -1.92 5.50 -17.60
CA TRP A 99 -1.16 6.70 -17.91
C TRP A 99 -2.08 7.86 -18.26
N ILE A 100 -1.67 9.08 -17.92
CA ILE A 100 -2.46 10.28 -18.15
C ILE A 100 -1.98 10.96 -19.43
N ASP A 101 -2.72 10.77 -20.53
CA ASP A 101 -2.37 11.31 -21.85
C ASP A 101 -2.27 12.84 -21.87
N SER A 102 -3.11 13.53 -21.08
CA SER A 102 -3.07 15.00 -20.97
C SER A 102 -1.80 15.54 -20.31
N LEU A 103 -1.03 14.69 -19.63
CA LEU A 103 0.26 15.02 -19.02
C LEU A 103 1.45 14.44 -19.82
N GLY A 104 1.21 13.95 -21.05
CA GLY A 104 2.24 13.39 -21.92
C GLY A 104 2.39 11.86 -21.83
N GLY A 105 1.46 11.16 -21.18
CA GLY A 105 1.52 9.71 -21.02
C GLY A 105 2.56 9.30 -19.97
N PHE A 106 3.25 8.16 -20.16
CA PHE A 106 4.25 7.69 -19.21
C PHE A 106 5.36 8.75 -18.98
N PRO A 107 5.74 9.07 -17.73
CA PRO A 107 5.40 8.37 -16.48
C PRO A 107 4.22 8.96 -15.71
N ALA A 108 3.41 9.88 -16.25
CA ALA A 108 2.27 10.44 -15.52
C ALA A 108 1.20 9.37 -15.24
N ILE A 109 0.96 9.05 -13.98
CA ILE A 109 0.15 7.90 -13.54
C ILE A 109 -1.10 8.34 -12.78
N GLY A 110 -2.27 7.88 -13.24
CA GLY A 110 -3.57 8.14 -12.61
C GLY A 110 -4.05 6.92 -11.83
N ALA A 111 -4.98 6.16 -12.41
CA ALA A 111 -5.56 4.96 -11.79
C ALA A 111 -4.51 3.89 -11.39
N GLY A 112 -3.32 3.92 -11.99
CA GLY A 112 -2.21 3.01 -11.68
C GLY A 112 -1.53 3.24 -10.33
N GLN A 113 -1.77 4.37 -9.65
CA GLN A 113 -1.16 4.66 -8.35
C GLN A 113 -1.51 3.61 -7.28
N GLY A 114 -2.71 3.02 -7.34
CA GLY A 114 -3.09 1.92 -6.45
C GLY A 114 -2.38 0.59 -6.78
N LEU A 115 -1.96 0.39 -8.04
CA LEU A 115 -1.34 -0.84 -8.53
C LEU A 115 0.11 -0.95 -8.07
N ILE A 116 0.86 0.16 -8.08
CA ILE A 116 2.27 0.16 -7.66
C ILE A 116 2.45 -0.20 -6.17
N LYS A 117 1.43 0.00 -5.33
CA LYS A 117 1.42 -0.37 -3.91
C LYS A 117 1.52 -1.89 -3.70
N TYR A 118 1.10 -2.69 -4.69
CA TYR A 118 1.13 -4.16 -4.58
C TYR A 118 2.54 -4.72 -4.43
N LEU A 119 3.58 -4.03 -4.91
CA LEU A 119 4.97 -4.47 -4.69
C LEU A 119 5.31 -4.57 -3.19
N ALA A 120 4.88 -3.57 -2.41
CA ALA A 120 5.06 -3.59 -0.96
C ALA A 120 4.17 -4.66 -0.29
N ILE A 121 2.94 -4.86 -0.77
CA ILE A 121 2.04 -5.90 -0.27
C ILE A 121 2.64 -7.30 -0.42
N VAL A 122 3.22 -7.58 -1.58
CA VAL A 122 3.96 -8.80 -1.87
C VAL A 122 5.14 -8.94 -0.90
N GLY A 123 5.95 -7.90 -0.78
CA GLY A 123 7.09 -7.86 0.13
C GLY A 123 6.71 -8.19 1.58
N VAL A 124 5.68 -7.53 2.13
CA VAL A 124 5.22 -7.74 3.52
C VAL A 124 4.67 -9.15 3.71
N SER A 125 3.87 -9.65 2.76
CA SER A 125 3.28 -10.99 2.83
C SER A 125 4.36 -12.08 2.81
N VAL A 126 5.35 -11.97 1.91
CA VAL A 126 6.50 -12.88 1.83
C VAL A 126 7.38 -12.76 3.08
N PHE A 127 7.58 -11.55 3.61
CA PHE A 127 8.36 -11.34 4.83
C PHE A 127 7.74 -12.08 6.02
N ILE A 128 6.44 -11.92 6.25
CA ILE A 128 5.71 -12.60 7.34
C ILE A 128 5.84 -14.12 7.18
N ALA A 129 5.51 -14.66 6.01
CA ALA A 129 5.56 -16.10 5.75
C ALA A 129 6.98 -16.68 5.92
N SER A 130 7.99 -16.01 5.36
CA SER A 130 9.38 -16.46 5.41
C SER A 130 9.98 -16.33 6.81
N HIS A 131 9.56 -15.35 7.60
CA HIS A 131 10.01 -15.19 8.98
C HIS A 131 9.54 -16.37 9.84
N TYR A 132 8.23 -16.68 9.81
CA TYR A 132 7.68 -17.80 10.58
C TYR A 132 8.12 -19.18 10.05
N ALA A 133 8.40 -19.29 8.74
CA ALA A 133 8.99 -20.50 8.15
C ALA A 133 10.49 -20.67 8.44
N GLY A 134 11.18 -19.65 8.96
CA GLY A 134 12.63 -19.67 9.17
C GLY A 134 13.47 -19.55 7.89
N HIS A 135 12.89 -19.08 6.78
CA HIS A 135 13.55 -18.93 5.48
C HIS A 135 14.35 -17.62 5.37
N GLN A 136 15.55 -17.60 5.95
CA GLN A 136 16.38 -16.39 6.09
C GLN A 136 16.71 -15.67 4.76
N LYS A 137 17.05 -16.41 3.70
CA LYS A 137 17.37 -15.82 2.38
C LYS A 137 16.16 -15.07 1.79
N LEU A 138 14.98 -15.70 1.89
CA LEU A 138 13.72 -15.13 1.39
C LEU A 138 13.27 -13.94 2.26
N ASN A 139 13.55 -13.99 3.56
CA ASN A 139 13.29 -12.88 4.47
C ASN A 139 14.14 -11.64 4.13
N ARG A 140 15.44 -11.81 3.82
CA ARG A 140 16.29 -10.70 3.35
C ARG A 140 15.85 -10.16 1.99
N LEU A 141 15.44 -11.03 1.07
CA LEU A 141 14.92 -10.62 -0.23
C LEU A 141 13.63 -9.81 -0.08
N SER A 142 12.70 -10.27 0.75
CA SER A 142 11.44 -9.56 0.98
C SER A 142 11.64 -8.18 1.59
N LEU A 143 12.60 -7.98 2.50
CA LEU A 143 12.95 -6.63 2.97
C LEU A 143 13.38 -5.70 1.81
N LYS A 144 14.18 -6.20 0.86
CA LYS A 144 14.55 -5.42 -0.34
C LYS A 144 13.34 -5.09 -1.21
N VAL A 145 12.40 -6.04 -1.36
CA VAL A 145 11.15 -5.83 -2.10
C VAL A 145 10.27 -4.79 -1.41
N ILE A 146 10.13 -4.85 -0.07
CA ILE A 146 9.40 -3.84 0.70
C ILE A 146 10.04 -2.46 0.51
N TRP A 147 11.36 -2.36 0.63
CA TRP A 147 12.08 -1.09 0.43
C TRP A 147 11.86 -0.55 -0.98
N ALA A 148 11.97 -1.39 -2.01
CA ALA A 148 11.71 -1.00 -3.39
C ALA A 148 10.26 -0.53 -3.58
N GLY A 149 9.28 -1.20 -2.96
CA GLY A 149 7.88 -0.80 -2.98
C GLY A 149 7.63 0.55 -2.32
N VAL A 150 8.22 0.82 -1.16
CA VAL A 150 8.13 2.12 -0.47
C VAL A 150 8.76 3.23 -1.31
N VAL A 151 9.96 3.01 -1.83
CA VAL A 151 10.64 4.00 -2.71
C VAL A 151 9.83 4.25 -3.98
N LEU A 152 9.32 3.19 -4.63
CA LEU A 152 8.50 3.31 -5.83
C LEU A 152 7.26 4.16 -5.60
N VAL A 153 6.51 3.90 -4.51
CA VAL A 153 5.29 4.63 -4.18
C VAL A 153 5.59 6.08 -3.85
N MET A 154 6.56 6.33 -2.96
CA MET A 154 6.92 7.69 -2.54
C MET A 154 7.46 8.53 -3.70
N LEU A 155 8.28 7.92 -4.58
CA LEU A 155 8.84 8.61 -5.74
C LEU A 155 7.77 8.93 -6.78
N TRP A 156 6.92 7.96 -7.11
CA TRP A 156 5.98 8.12 -8.21
C TRP A 156 4.77 8.98 -7.82
N ILE A 157 4.15 8.69 -6.68
CA ILE A 157 3.03 9.50 -6.17
C ILE A 157 3.52 10.90 -5.77
N GLY A 158 4.69 11.00 -5.11
CA GLY A 158 5.30 12.28 -4.79
C GLY A 158 5.69 13.10 -6.02
N GLY A 159 6.14 12.44 -7.10
CA GLY A 159 6.35 13.10 -8.38
C GLY A 159 5.05 13.63 -9.00
N MET A 160 3.95 12.89 -8.90
CA MET A 160 2.63 13.34 -9.40
C MET A 160 2.13 14.58 -8.68
N LYS A 161 2.54 14.84 -7.42
CA LYS A 161 2.16 16.03 -6.65
C LYS A 161 2.52 17.35 -7.34
N PHE A 162 3.46 17.34 -8.29
CA PHE A 162 3.86 18.51 -9.07
C PHE A 162 2.93 18.81 -10.27
N THR A 163 1.76 18.19 -10.33
CA THR A 163 0.78 18.35 -11.40
C THR A 163 -0.55 18.93 -10.88
N GLN A 164 -1.27 19.67 -11.72
CA GLN A 164 -2.60 20.18 -11.38
C GLN A 164 -3.59 19.02 -11.13
N PHE A 165 -3.48 17.96 -11.94
CA PHE A 165 -4.32 16.77 -11.81
C PHE A 165 -4.28 16.18 -10.39
N GLU A 166 -3.08 16.02 -9.84
CA GLU A 166 -2.92 15.45 -8.50
C GLU A 166 -3.35 16.45 -7.42
N ALA A 167 -3.09 17.75 -7.62
CA ALA A 167 -3.50 18.80 -6.69
C ALA A 167 -5.03 18.85 -6.52
N ASP A 168 -5.77 18.83 -7.63
CA ASP A 168 -7.23 18.76 -7.63
C ASP A 168 -7.72 17.43 -7.02
N GLY A 169 -7.02 16.32 -7.30
CA GLY A 169 -7.37 14.99 -6.80
C GLY A 169 -7.28 14.85 -5.27
N ILE A 170 -6.35 15.55 -4.63
CA ILE A 170 -6.19 15.53 -3.17
C ILE A 170 -6.86 16.68 -2.44
N GLU A 171 -7.38 17.68 -3.17
CA GLU A 171 -7.89 18.91 -2.56
C GLU A 171 -8.93 18.63 -1.49
N ARG A 172 -9.95 17.84 -1.86
CA ARG A 172 -11.02 17.47 -0.95
C ARG A 172 -10.51 16.67 0.26
N LEU A 173 -9.48 15.84 0.08
CA LEU A 173 -8.91 15.05 1.17
C LEU A 173 -8.25 15.97 2.21
N MET A 174 -7.52 16.97 1.75
CA MET A 174 -6.79 17.91 2.61
C MET A 174 -7.72 18.92 3.26
N ALA A 175 -8.67 19.47 2.50
CA ALA A 175 -9.60 20.49 2.98
C ALA A 175 -10.49 19.98 4.12
N THR A 176 -10.89 18.71 4.12
CA THR A 176 -11.74 18.14 5.19
C THR A 176 -10.94 17.58 6.36
N SER A 177 -9.62 17.43 6.24
CA SER A 177 -8.79 16.79 7.28
C SER A 177 -8.29 17.81 8.32
N PRO A 178 -8.52 17.57 9.62
CA PRO A 178 -7.99 18.42 10.69
C PRO A 178 -6.47 18.55 10.68
N LEU A 179 -5.77 17.56 10.12
CA LEU A 179 -4.30 17.54 10.06
C LEU A 179 -3.72 18.34 8.89
N PHE A 180 -4.52 18.61 7.85
CA PHE A 180 -4.03 19.17 6.59
C PHE A 180 -4.75 20.42 6.12
N SER A 181 -5.93 20.73 6.66
CA SER A 181 -6.74 21.88 6.20
C SER A 181 -6.00 23.21 6.32
N TRP A 182 -5.16 23.37 7.35
CA TRP A 182 -4.33 24.56 7.59
C TRP A 182 -3.35 24.88 6.46
N ILE A 183 -2.96 23.90 5.62
CA ILE A 183 -2.07 24.14 4.47
C ILE A 183 -2.67 25.20 3.55
N TYR A 184 -4.01 25.23 3.43
CA TYR A 184 -4.71 26.17 2.57
C TYR A 184 -4.87 27.57 3.13
N ASP A 185 -4.50 27.79 4.40
CA ASP A 185 -4.38 29.15 4.95
C ASP A 185 -3.13 29.86 4.42
N PHE A 186 -2.12 29.10 3.97
CA PHE A 186 -0.83 29.61 3.51
C PHE A 186 -0.55 29.37 2.02
N PHE A 187 -1.10 28.30 1.44
CA PHE A 187 -0.84 27.86 0.09
C PHE A 187 -2.12 27.75 -0.74
N SER A 188 -2.02 27.97 -2.05
CA SER A 188 -3.09 27.54 -2.96
C SER A 188 -3.12 26.01 -3.06
N VAL A 189 -4.20 25.46 -3.62
CA VAL A 189 -4.38 24.01 -3.85
C VAL A 189 -3.13 23.37 -4.50
N LEU A 190 -2.63 24.00 -5.57
CA LEU A 190 -1.44 23.55 -6.30
C LEU A 190 -0.17 23.59 -5.43
N HIS A 191 0.10 24.71 -4.75
CA HIS A 191 1.31 24.85 -3.95
C HIS A 191 1.29 23.98 -2.69
N GLY A 192 0.10 23.72 -2.12
CA GLY A 192 -0.08 22.76 -1.04
C GLY A 192 0.26 21.34 -1.49
N SER A 193 -0.14 20.95 -2.70
CA SER A 193 0.28 19.69 -3.31
C SER A 193 1.81 19.64 -3.49
N TYR A 194 2.43 20.71 -4.00
CA TYR A 194 3.89 20.77 -4.17
C TYR A 194 4.63 20.60 -2.85
N PHE A 195 4.14 21.24 -1.77
CA PHE A 195 4.72 21.11 -0.44
C PHE A 195 4.78 19.65 0.03
N ILE A 196 3.69 18.90 -0.14
CA ILE A 196 3.65 17.46 0.17
C ILE A 196 4.61 16.68 -0.74
N GLY A 197 4.61 16.99 -2.04
CA GLY A 197 5.53 16.36 -3.00
C GLY A 197 6.99 16.53 -2.60
N VAL A 198 7.40 17.72 -2.14
CA VAL A 198 8.75 17.96 -1.63
C VAL A 198 9.06 17.08 -0.41
N VAL A 199 8.15 16.99 0.56
CA VAL A 199 8.33 16.14 1.75
C VAL A 199 8.51 14.67 1.35
N GLU A 200 7.70 14.18 0.41
CA GLU A 200 7.78 12.80 -0.07
C GLU A 200 9.09 12.53 -0.84
N LEU A 201 9.52 13.44 -1.71
CA LEU A 201 10.78 13.30 -2.46
C LEU A 201 12.02 13.43 -1.57
N LEU A 202 11.97 14.24 -0.51
CA LEU A 202 13.03 14.28 0.50
C LEU A 202 13.14 12.94 1.26
N ALA A 203 12.01 12.29 1.54
CA ALA A 203 12.01 10.95 2.12
C ALA A 203 12.69 9.94 1.18
N VAL A 204 12.34 9.98 -0.11
CA VAL A 204 12.99 9.14 -1.15
C VAL A 204 14.49 9.40 -1.21
N PHE A 205 14.91 10.67 -1.19
CA PHE A 205 16.32 11.01 -1.17
C PHE A 205 17.04 10.37 0.02
N GLY A 206 16.48 10.50 1.23
CA GLY A 206 16.98 9.85 2.44
C GLY A 206 17.06 8.32 2.33
N LEU A 207 16.05 7.68 1.72
CA LEU A 207 16.02 6.23 1.48
C LEU A 207 17.13 5.77 0.52
N ILE A 208 17.42 6.54 -0.53
CA ILE A 208 18.45 6.21 -1.54
C ILE A 208 19.86 6.37 -0.95
N ILE A 209 20.17 7.51 -0.33
CA ILE A 209 21.49 7.75 0.28
C ILE A 209 21.68 6.93 1.56
N GLY A 210 20.59 6.40 2.11
CA GLY A 210 20.54 5.58 3.30
C GLY A 210 21.39 4.30 3.25
N SER A 211 21.80 3.87 2.06
CA SER A 211 22.80 2.80 1.88
C SER A 211 24.17 3.17 2.45
N LYS A 212 24.51 4.46 2.51
CA LYS A 212 25.75 5.00 3.08
C LYS A 212 25.54 5.64 4.44
N TYR A 213 24.37 6.25 4.66
CA TYR A 213 24.09 7.05 5.85
C TYR A 213 22.86 6.51 6.58
N ALA A 214 23.10 5.72 7.62
CA ALA A 214 22.09 5.15 8.51
C ALA A 214 21.01 6.13 8.95
N TRP A 215 21.44 7.30 9.46
CA TRP A 215 20.53 8.35 9.94
C TRP A 215 19.59 8.84 8.84
N ALA A 216 20.07 8.96 7.59
CA ALA A 216 19.27 9.41 6.46
C ALA A 216 18.24 8.34 6.06
N ARG A 217 18.61 7.05 6.13
CA ARG A 217 17.67 5.94 5.93
C ARG A 217 16.54 5.99 6.95
N THR A 218 16.90 6.15 8.23
CA THR A 218 15.93 6.19 9.33
C THR A 218 14.99 7.38 9.22
N LEU A 219 15.51 8.58 8.89
CA LEU A 219 14.67 9.75 8.65
C LEU A 219 13.76 9.55 7.42
N GLY A 220 14.29 9.03 6.31
CA GLY A 220 13.49 8.75 5.11
C GLY A 220 12.36 7.76 5.38
N LEU A 221 12.64 6.68 6.11
CA LEU A 221 11.63 5.71 6.54
C LEU A 221 10.62 6.31 7.52
N ALA A 222 11.06 7.17 8.44
CA ALA A 222 10.18 7.84 9.39
C ALA A 222 9.21 8.79 8.67
N VAL A 223 9.69 9.61 7.73
CA VAL A 223 8.83 10.48 6.92
C VAL A 223 7.86 9.66 6.09
N ALA A 224 8.31 8.60 5.41
CA ALA A 224 7.40 7.72 4.66
C ALA A 224 6.33 7.08 5.57
N ALA A 225 6.72 6.57 6.74
CA ALA A 225 5.78 6.01 7.71
C ALA A 225 4.74 7.05 8.18
N LEU A 226 5.19 8.29 8.46
CA LEU A 226 4.30 9.38 8.84
C LEU A 226 3.35 9.77 7.70
N THR A 227 3.80 9.79 6.45
CA THR A 227 2.95 10.02 5.29
C THR A 227 1.85 8.95 5.22
N PHE A 228 2.20 7.66 5.25
CA PHE A 228 1.22 6.57 5.19
C PHE A 228 0.29 6.53 6.41
N LEU A 229 0.77 6.94 7.58
CA LEU A 229 -0.07 7.09 8.77
C LEU A 229 -1.04 8.26 8.61
N ALA A 230 -0.57 9.39 8.09
CA ALA A 230 -1.39 10.56 7.89
C ALA A 230 -2.47 10.31 6.82
N THR A 231 -2.18 9.54 5.76
CA THR A 231 -3.21 9.15 4.79
C THR A 231 -4.32 8.32 5.42
N GLN A 232 -4.05 7.50 6.45
CA GLN A 232 -5.11 6.75 7.15
C GLN A 232 -6.11 7.66 7.86
N THR A 233 -5.69 8.86 8.28
CA THR A 233 -6.60 9.78 8.97
C THR A 233 -7.74 10.27 8.07
N PHE A 234 -7.55 10.22 6.75
CA PHE A 234 -8.58 10.54 5.76
C PHE A 234 -9.78 9.59 5.79
N ILE A 235 -9.65 8.38 6.35
CA ILE A 235 -10.79 7.47 6.55
C ILE A 235 -11.84 8.10 7.49
N ILE A 236 -11.40 8.95 8.42
CA ILE A 236 -12.26 9.59 9.42
C ILE A 236 -12.89 10.88 8.86
N SER A 237 -12.16 11.62 8.03
CA SER A 237 -12.58 12.95 7.54
C SER A 237 -13.35 12.92 6.22
N LEU A 238 -13.55 11.75 5.60
CA LEU A 238 -14.21 11.59 4.31
C LEU A 238 -15.25 10.46 4.35
N PRO A 239 -16.17 10.43 3.37
CA PRO A 239 -17.00 9.25 3.10
C PRO A 239 -16.12 8.14 2.46
N ALA A 240 -15.13 7.65 3.20
CA ALA A 240 -14.25 6.57 2.80
C ALA A 240 -14.95 5.20 2.85
N TYR A 241 -16.11 5.13 3.50
CA TYR A 241 -16.96 3.95 3.56
C TYR A 241 -18.44 4.35 3.50
N GLU A 242 -19.26 3.42 3.04
CA GLU A 242 -20.71 3.51 3.02
C GLU A 242 -21.32 2.40 3.88
N MET A 243 -22.43 2.70 4.54
CA MET A 243 -23.16 1.75 5.39
C MET A 243 -24.44 1.21 4.70
N SER A 244 -24.52 1.32 3.37
CA SER A 244 -25.74 1.05 2.59
C SER A 244 -26.27 -0.39 2.71
N GLN A 245 -25.42 -1.35 3.10
CA GLN A 245 -25.80 -2.76 3.28
C GLN A 245 -25.60 -3.27 4.72
N GLY A 246 -25.57 -2.38 5.72
CA GLY A 246 -25.41 -2.74 7.14
C GLY A 246 -23.99 -3.13 7.56
N VAL A 247 -23.09 -3.34 6.60
CA VAL A 247 -21.63 -3.49 6.81
C VAL A 247 -20.89 -2.29 6.20
N PRO A 248 -19.77 -1.84 6.80
CA PRO A 248 -18.95 -0.78 6.21
C PRO A 248 -18.29 -1.28 4.92
N LEU A 249 -18.67 -0.71 3.78
CA LEU A 249 -18.08 -0.99 2.47
C LEU A 249 -17.23 0.18 2.03
N LEU A 250 -15.99 -0.08 1.63
CA LEU A 250 -15.08 1.00 1.23
C LEU A 250 -15.51 1.62 -0.10
N THR A 251 -15.45 2.95 -0.20
CA THR A 251 -15.53 3.63 -1.50
C THR A 251 -14.22 3.43 -2.28
N GLY A 252 -14.16 3.83 -3.55
CA GLY A 252 -12.92 3.74 -4.35
C GLY A 252 -11.73 4.43 -3.66
N SER A 253 -11.95 5.62 -3.10
CA SER A 253 -10.95 6.35 -2.32
C SER A 253 -10.58 5.61 -1.03
N GLY A 254 -11.57 5.03 -0.33
CA GLY A 254 -11.32 4.19 0.83
C GLY A 254 -10.40 3.00 0.52
N GLN A 255 -10.66 2.30 -0.59
CA GLN A 255 -9.82 1.18 -1.05
C GLN A 255 -8.39 1.61 -1.42
N PHE A 256 -8.18 2.84 -1.87
CA PHE A 256 -6.86 3.39 -2.14
C PHE A 256 -6.10 3.71 -0.84
N ILE A 257 -6.80 4.30 0.14
CA ILE A 257 -6.23 4.70 1.44
C ILE A 257 -5.81 3.47 2.25
N VAL A 258 -6.66 2.44 2.37
CA VAL A 258 -6.35 1.26 3.20
C VAL A 258 -5.14 0.46 2.72
N LYS A 259 -4.71 0.62 1.45
CA LYS A 259 -3.48 0.00 0.96
C LYS A 259 -2.23 0.57 1.63
N ASP A 260 -2.29 1.81 2.12
CA ASP A 260 -1.16 2.45 2.81
C ASP A 260 -0.90 1.83 4.19
N LEU A 261 -1.87 1.09 4.78
CA LEU A 261 -1.61 0.27 5.98
C LEU A 261 -0.47 -0.71 5.76
N VAL A 262 -0.38 -1.31 4.56
CA VAL A 262 0.65 -2.29 4.24
C VAL A 262 2.00 -1.63 3.95
N LEU A 263 2.00 -0.42 3.38
CA LEU A 263 3.21 0.39 3.23
C LEU A 263 3.75 0.86 4.59
N LEU A 264 2.86 1.24 5.52
CA LEU A 264 3.20 1.53 6.91
C LEU A 264 3.78 0.29 7.61
N ALA A 265 3.18 -0.89 7.42
CA ALA A 265 3.73 -2.16 7.91
C ALA A 265 5.15 -2.39 7.37
N GLY A 266 5.36 -2.13 6.07
CA GLY A 266 6.67 -2.19 5.43
C GLY A 266 7.69 -1.26 6.09
N CYS A 267 7.32 -0.01 6.36
CA CYS A 267 8.20 0.94 7.04
C CYS A 267 8.57 0.49 8.45
N ILE A 268 7.61 -0.02 9.23
CA ILE A 268 7.84 -0.56 10.58
C ILE A 268 8.83 -1.74 10.54
N LEU A 269 8.66 -2.66 9.59
CA LEU A 269 9.58 -3.80 9.40
C LEU A 269 10.99 -3.34 9.01
N LEU A 270 11.11 -2.36 8.11
CA LEU A 270 12.40 -1.82 7.67
C LEU A 270 13.13 -1.06 8.79
N LEU A 271 12.43 -0.24 9.58
CA LEU A 271 13.00 0.49 10.71
C LEU A 271 13.54 -0.45 11.80
N THR A 272 12.79 -1.49 12.13
CA THR A 272 13.18 -2.43 13.19
C THR A 272 14.29 -3.40 12.79
N THR A 273 14.46 -3.68 11.50
CA THR A 273 15.55 -4.52 10.98
C THR A 273 16.84 -3.74 10.71
N THR A 274 16.72 -2.44 10.44
CA THR A 274 17.83 -1.49 10.22
C THR A 274 18.67 -1.25 11.47
N ASN A 275 18.04 -0.91 12.60
CA ASN A 275 18.73 -0.53 13.84
C ASN A 275 19.58 -1.66 14.46
N ARG A 276 19.54 -2.87 13.89
CA ARG A 276 20.19 -4.05 14.41
C ARG A 276 21.54 -4.35 13.75
N SER A 277 21.75 -3.91 12.50
CA SER A 277 23.06 -4.06 11.82
C SER A 277 24.06 -2.97 12.19
N GLU A 278 23.64 -1.96 12.96
CA GLU A 278 24.48 -0.84 13.42
C GLU A 278 24.90 -0.99 14.90
N ALA A 279 24.34 -1.99 15.60
CA ALA A 279 24.63 -2.32 17.00
C ALA A 279 25.50 -3.59 17.15
N GLU A 280 25.94 -4.18 16.04
CA GLU A 280 26.92 -5.28 15.94
C GLU A 280 28.18 -4.75 15.25
#